data_AF-A0A149W0C1-F1
#
_entry.id   AF-A0A149W0C1-F1
#
_cell.length_a   1.000
_cell.length_b   1.000
_cell.length_c   1.000
_cell.angle_alpha   90.00
_cell.angle_beta   90.00
_cell.angle_gamma   90.00
#
_symmetry.space_group_name_H-M   'P 1'
#
loop_
_entity.id
_entity.type
_entity.pdbx_description
1 polymer ?
#
loop_
_entity_poly.entity_id
_entity_poly.type
_entity_poly.pdbx_seq_one_letter_code
_entity_poly.pdbx_strand_id
1 'polypeptide(L)'
;MGHSLQCVLGSRKRSAGLAWSGKLTRWSAHGDELVQLGWFLVCQCSLFSILTDSQRLSFQSMSQLHLFLLELSSQLGTRFLLVVCLGFLTGLEFREYLLTRHLEHPLAIGSSRTYAFISALGFILYNLNPVGLLYLGGMLFLITLFVQFYHHKLQVGQKGIHQFLIGMLVYTYGPSAQLFPLWFLILLFVTVVLVLGARPLTHHLIATMDRLELLTLSKFLLLSAVILPLLPKEYPFKNLPLTPFSVWMAVVVISAISYAGYLLRRYVFKGSGYLVTGLLGGIYSSTATIVVLARSSAPPSAPLAQIHGGILGAVGMMYVRLLLLVIVMAPMLLRYCALPLLGGGMIALGLAWLSQHKTDKKIPDTLDNISNSNPLALRTALLFALLFVLMTALTHFILQDFGSGGIEILALVIGFTDINPFIMSLLNDSRHDLSLAQSAGALIMAAGSNIVLESGYTLILGNHARNRGIFLKLLGLGSATLLFGLGMF
;
A
#
# COMPACT_ATOMS: atom_id res chain seq x y z
N MET A 1 -36.60 51.33 18.80
CA MET A 1 -36.63 52.33 19.89
C MET A 1 -35.89 51.71 21.07
N GLY A 2 -34.77 52.17 21.61
CA GLY A 2 -33.92 53.33 21.39
C GLY A 2 -32.95 53.38 22.59
N HIS A 3 -31.64 53.40 22.29
CA HIS A 3 -30.57 54.19 22.93
C HIS A 3 -30.64 54.49 24.45
N SER A 4 -29.60 54.28 25.26
CA SER A 4 -28.28 54.96 25.24
C SER A 4 -27.43 54.37 26.41
N LEU A 5 -26.14 54.03 26.26
CA LEU A 5 -24.93 54.90 26.32
C LEU A 5 -24.88 55.72 27.64
N GLN A 6 -23.80 55.83 28.43
CA GLN A 6 -22.35 55.82 28.15
C GLN A 6 -21.61 56.02 29.51
N CYS A 7 -20.37 55.51 29.66
CA CYS A 7 -19.18 56.26 30.12
C CYS A 7 -18.03 55.32 30.57
N VAL A 8 -16.73 55.51 30.33
CA VAL A 8 -15.89 56.22 29.33
C VAL A 8 -14.43 56.17 29.86
N LEU A 9 -13.46 56.21 28.92
CA LEU A 9 -11.98 56.39 29.04
C LEU A 9 -11.13 55.10 29.20
N GLY A 10 -10.06 54.88 28.43
CA GLY A 10 -9.34 55.81 27.56
C GLY A 10 -8.31 55.13 26.66
N SER A 11 -7.96 55.88 25.62
CA SER A 11 -7.18 55.58 24.43
C SER A 11 -5.70 55.24 24.62
N ARG A 12 -5.12 54.44 23.70
CA ARG A 12 -4.04 54.92 22.79
C ARG A 12 -3.70 53.93 21.67
N LYS A 13 -3.85 54.39 20.42
CA LYS A 13 -3.15 53.89 19.23
C LYS A 13 -1.65 54.23 19.32
N ARG A 14 -0.77 53.32 18.89
CA ARG A 14 0.46 53.67 18.15
C ARG A 14 0.91 52.51 17.27
N SER A 15 0.93 52.79 15.97
CA SER A 15 1.72 52.13 14.94
C SER A 15 3.22 52.37 15.14
N ALA A 16 4.04 51.34 14.95
CA ALA A 16 5.41 51.45 14.44
C ALA A 16 5.93 50.04 14.11
N GLY A 17 6.32 49.83 12.85
CA GLY A 17 7.20 48.72 12.49
C GLY A 17 8.63 49.08 12.85
N LEU A 18 9.45 48.08 13.18
CA LEU A 18 10.90 48.11 13.07
C LEU A 18 11.49 46.73 13.39
N ALA A 19 12.14 46.16 12.37
CA ALA A 19 13.38 45.40 12.41
C ALA A 19 13.66 44.44 13.58
N TRP A 20 13.73 43.15 13.27
CA TRP A 20 14.63 42.21 13.97
C TRP A 20 15.66 41.67 12.98
N SER A 21 16.71 42.48 12.81
CA SER A 21 18.03 42.08 12.32
C SER A 21 18.93 41.91 13.54
N GLY A 22 19.68 40.80 13.58
CA GLY A 22 20.93 40.74 14.34
C GLY A 22 20.87 40.07 15.72
N LYS A 23 21.21 38.78 15.75
CA LYS A 23 22.00 38.16 16.83
C LYS A 23 22.66 36.85 16.35
N LEU A 24 23.50 36.98 15.32
CA LEU A 24 24.66 36.13 15.12
C LEU A 24 25.80 36.78 15.90
N THR A 25 26.24 36.18 17.01
CA THR A 25 27.55 36.35 17.66
C THR A 25 27.49 35.76 19.06
N ARG A 26 28.06 34.56 19.25
CA ARG A 26 28.83 34.13 20.45
C ARG A 26 29.19 32.63 20.33
N TRP A 27 30.13 32.30 19.46
CA TRP A 27 30.98 31.10 19.53
C TRP A 27 32.36 31.51 19.03
N SER A 28 33.14 32.13 19.91
CA SER A 28 34.55 32.49 19.70
C SER A 28 35.26 32.25 21.03
N ALA A 29 35.66 30.99 21.22
CA ALA A 29 36.64 30.53 22.19
C ALA A 29 36.72 29.02 21.99
N HIS A 30 37.60 28.54 21.10
CA HIS A 30 38.23 27.21 21.04
C HIS A 30 39.21 27.20 19.84
N GLY A 31 40.04 28.26 19.72
CA GLY A 31 41.04 28.43 18.67
C GLY A 31 42.47 28.00 19.07
N ASP A 32 42.68 27.57 20.32
CA ASP A 32 44.01 27.35 20.87
C ASP A 32 44.46 25.87 20.92
N GLU A 33 43.60 24.90 20.60
CA GLU A 33 44.00 23.48 20.52
C GLU A 33 44.59 23.07 19.16
N LEU A 34 44.37 23.86 18.11
CA LEU A 34 44.91 23.59 16.76
C LEU A 34 46.37 24.04 16.58
N VAL A 35 46.89 24.90 17.46
CA VAL A 35 48.29 25.35 17.41
C VAL A 35 49.23 24.38 18.14
N GLN A 36 48.75 23.62 19.14
CA GLN A 36 49.54 22.56 19.79
C GLN A 36 49.72 21.29 18.94
N LEU A 37 48.81 21.02 17.98
CA LEU A 37 48.96 19.94 17.01
C LEU A 37 49.99 20.24 15.90
N GLY A 38 50.21 21.52 15.57
CA GLY A 38 51.20 21.93 14.56
C GLY A 38 52.66 21.78 15.02
N TRP A 39 52.94 21.96 16.31
CA TRP A 39 54.30 21.83 16.85
C TRP A 39 54.74 20.39 17.12
N PHE A 40 53.80 19.46 17.32
CA PHE A 40 54.11 18.03 17.46
C PHE A 40 54.55 17.38 16.12
N LEU A 41 53.99 17.85 14.99
CA LEU A 41 54.33 17.35 13.65
C LEU A 41 55.69 17.84 13.13
N VAL A 42 56.16 19.02 13.55
CA VAL A 42 57.47 19.55 13.13
C VAL A 42 58.62 18.95 13.97
N CYS A 43 58.35 18.53 15.20
CA CYS A 43 59.35 17.90 16.07
C CYS A 43 59.65 16.43 15.68
N GLN A 44 58.68 15.71 15.09
CA GLN A 44 58.88 14.32 14.64
C GLN A 44 59.69 14.20 13.33
N CYS A 45 59.71 15.22 12.46
CA CYS A 45 60.48 15.19 11.22
C CYS A 45 62.00 15.35 11.42
N SER A 46 62.45 15.96 12.51
CA SER A 46 63.89 16.20 12.73
C SER A 46 64.60 15.05 13.46
N LEU A 47 63.86 14.09 14.04
CA LEU A 47 64.44 12.91 14.68
C LEU A 47 64.57 11.69 13.74
N PHE A 48 64.05 11.78 12.51
CA PHE A 48 63.96 10.64 11.58
C PHE A 48 65.22 10.41 10.72
N SER A 49 66.22 11.31 10.81
CA SER A 49 67.46 11.22 10.02
C SER A 49 68.58 10.39 10.68
N ILE A 50 68.36 9.82 11.88
CA ILE A 50 69.37 9.02 12.58
C ILE A 50 68.73 7.74 13.12
N LEU A 51 68.30 6.82 12.26
CA LEU A 51 67.95 5.45 12.66
C LEU A 51 68.14 4.50 11.47
N THR A 52 68.96 3.47 11.70
CA THR A 52 69.38 2.45 10.74
C THR A 52 68.22 1.58 10.23
N ASP A 53 68.37 1.07 9.01
CA ASP A 53 67.36 0.40 8.16
C ASP A 53 66.66 -0.82 8.81
N SER A 54 67.25 -1.39 9.87
CA SER A 54 66.69 -2.52 10.63
C SER A 54 65.49 -2.16 11.53
N GLN A 55 65.30 -0.89 11.92
CA GLN A 55 64.19 -0.48 12.80
C GLN A 55 62.92 -0.06 12.03
N ARG A 56 63.02 0.29 10.74
CA ARG A 56 61.88 0.76 9.91
C ARG A 56 60.84 -0.33 9.63
N LEU A 57 61.25 -1.60 9.50
CA LEU A 57 60.35 -2.73 9.24
C LEU A 57 59.45 -3.07 10.44
N SER A 58 59.88 -2.80 11.68
CA SER A 58 59.06 -3.02 12.88
C SER A 58 57.97 -1.95 13.07
N PHE A 59 58.26 -0.70 12.73
CA PHE A 59 57.36 0.45 12.95
C PHE A 59 56.19 0.51 11.96
N GLN A 60 56.41 0.02 10.73
CA GLN A 60 55.38 -0.01 9.68
C GLN A 60 54.27 -1.03 9.98
N SER A 61 54.59 -2.09 10.74
CA SER A 61 53.60 -3.06 11.23
C SER A 61 52.79 -2.54 12.43
N MET A 62 53.41 -1.79 13.34
CA MET A 62 52.72 -1.19 14.49
C MET A 62 51.78 -0.04 14.10
N SER A 63 52.13 0.78 13.10
CA SER A 63 51.26 1.88 12.65
C SER A 63 50.02 1.39 11.90
N GLN A 64 50.14 0.30 11.14
CA GLN A 64 48.99 -0.36 10.52
C GLN A 64 48.10 -1.08 11.53
N LEU A 65 48.68 -1.73 12.55
CA LEU A 65 47.90 -2.28 13.68
C LEU A 65 47.19 -1.18 14.46
N HIS A 66 47.82 -0.03 14.69
CA HIS A 66 47.22 1.08 15.42
C HIS A 66 46.07 1.74 14.62
N LEU A 67 46.22 1.92 13.30
CA LEU A 67 45.15 2.42 12.43
C LEU A 67 44.00 1.42 12.32
N PHE A 68 44.31 0.13 12.18
CA PHE A 68 43.32 -0.95 12.20
C PHE A 68 42.59 -1.04 13.54
N LEU A 69 43.28 -0.91 14.67
CA LEU A 69 42.68 -0.87 16.01
C LEU A 69 41.82 0.39 16.22
N LEU A 70 42.22 1.55 15.67
CA LEU A 70 41.42 2.77 15.67
C LEU A 70 40.14 2.61 14.84
N GLU A 71 40.24 1.99 13.66
CA GLU A 71 39.11 1.75 12.76
C GLU A 71 38.16 0.64 13.30
N LEU A 72 38.71 -0.37 13.96
CA LEU A 72 37.94 -1.40 14.69
C LEU A 72 37.24 -0.79 15.91
N SER A 73 37.90 0.12 16.64
CA SER A 73 37.33 0.82 17.80
C SER A 73 36.20 1.77 17.40
N SER A 74 36.34 2.46 16.27
CA SER A 74 35.32 3.39 15.77
C SER A 74 34.09 2.64 15.24
N GLN A 75 34.27 1.50 14.56
CA GLN A 75 33.17 0.67 14.07
C GLN A 75 32.44 -0.10 15.19
N LEU A 76 33.16 -0.62 16.19
CA LEU A 76 32.53 -1.34 17.30
C LEU A 76 31.79 -0.37 18.23
N GLY A 77 32.38 0.79 18.53
CA GLY A 77 31.77 1.83 19.36
C GLY A 77 30.51 2.43 18.73
N THR A 78 30.53 2.69 17.42
CA THR A 78 29.33 3.18 16.70
C THR A 78 28.20 2.16 16.70
N ARG A 79 28.49 0.87 16.47
CA ARG A 79 27.49 -0.21 16.54
C ARG A 79 26.91 -0.36 17.94
N PHE A 80 27.75 -0.31 18.97
CA PHE A 80 27.30 -0.37 20.36
C PHE A 80 26.37 0.80 20.70
N LEU A 81 26.80 2.04 20.40
CA LEU A 81 26.02 3.24 20.67
C LEU A 81 24.66 3.19 19.95
N LEU A 82 24.66 2.72 18.71
CA LEU A 82 23.44 2.56 17.92
C LEU A 82 22.50 1.51 18.53
N VAL A 83 22.99 0.33 18.94
CA VAL A 83 22.18 -0.71 19.59
C VAL A 83 21.57 -0.24 20.92
N VAL A 84 22.33 0.50 21.72
CA VAL A 84 21.84 1.09 22.98
C VAL A 84 20.80 2.17 22.71
N CYS A 85 21.05 3.04 21.74
CA CYS A 85 20.12 4.09 21.33
C CYS A 85 18.80 3.49 20.83
N LEU A 86 18.84 2.51 19.92
CA LEU A 86 17.63 1.85 19.42
C LEU A 86 16.88 1.11 20.54
N GLY A 87 17.58 0.39 21.42
CA GLY A 87 16.96 -0.25 22.58
C GLY A 87 16.29 0.75 23.53
N PHE A 88 16.91 1.92 23.74
CA PHE A 88 16.32 3.01 24.52
C PHE A 88 15.06 3.58 23.86
N LEU A 89 15.09 3.83 22.54
CA LEU A 89 13.93 4.31 21.79
C LEU A 89 12.78 3.29 21.82
N THR A 90 13.05 2.00 21.63
CA THR A 90 12.01 0.95 21.75
C THR A 90 11.39 0.94 23.15
N GLY A 91 12.21 1.17 24.18
CA GLY A 91 11.73 1.27 25.56
C GLY A 91 10.89 2.53 25.84
N LEU A 92 11.14 3.65 25.13
CA LEU A 92 10.29 4.85 25.22
C LEU A 92 8.90 4.58 24.63
N GLU A 93 8.84 4.02 23.42
CA GLU A 93 7.59 3.65 22.75
C GLU A 93 6.80 2.63 23.54
N PHE A 94 7.49 1.65 24.13
CA PHE A 94 6.84 0.67 25.00
C PHE A 94 6.27 1.30 26.28
N ARG A 95 6.94 2.31 26.84
CA ARG A 95 6.43 3.06 28.00
C ARG A 95 5.19 3.85 27.64
N GLU A 96 5.19 4.54 26.50
CA GLU A 96 4.02 5.25 25.99
C GLU A 96 2.84 4.29 25.81
N TYR A 97 3.08 3.12 25.20
CA TYR A 97 2.10 2.04 25.06
C TYR A 97 1.48 1.60 26.40
N LEU A 98 2.29 1.51 27.47
CA LEU A 98 1.78 1.15 28.80
C LEU A 98 0.93 2.28 29.42
N LEU A 99 1.30 3.54 29.23
CA LEU A 99 0.58 4.70 29.75
C LEU A 99 -0.79 4.85 29.10
N THR A 100 -0.90 4.63 27.78
CA THR A 100 -2.19 4.69 27.08
C THR A 100 -3.19 3.67 27.63
N ARG A 101 -2.73 2.56 28.24
CA ARG A 101 -3.60 1.49 28.76
C ARG A 101 -4.28 1.78 30.10
N HIS A 102 -4.16 3.00 30.67
CA HIS A 102 -4.81 3.42 31.93
C HIS A 102 -4.62 2.40 33.07
N LEU A 103 -3.48 1.71 33.09
CA LEU A 103 -3.10 0.91 34.25
C LEU A 103 -2.60 1.92 35.27
N GLU A 104 -3.39 2.21 36.31
CA GLU A 104 -3.04 3.25 37.30
C GLU A 104 -1.78 2.87 38.10
N HIS A 105 -1.47 1.57 38.23
CA HIS A 105 -0.17 1.09 38.73
C HIS A 105 0.14 -0.33 38.18
N PRO A 106 0.70 -0.47 36.97
CA PRO A 106 1.16 -1.77 36.52
C PRO A 106 2.47 -2.09 37.22
N LEU A 107 2.57 -3.28 37.81
CA LEU A 107 3.86 -3.94 37.96
C LEU A 107 4.44 -4.09 36.55
N ALA A 108 5.21 -3.10 36.12
CA ALA A 108 5.79 -3.02 34.81
C ALA A 108 7.31 -2.97 34.95
N ILE A 109 7.96 -4.08 34.63
CA ILE A 109 9.36 -4.04 34.21
C ILE A 109 9.37 -3.38 32.83
N GLY A 110 10.21 -2.36 32.65
CA GLY A 110 10.42 -1.75 31.34
C GLY A 110 10.40 -0.23 31.34
N SER A 111 11.29 0.39 32.11
CA SER A 111 11.68 1.77 31.80
C SER A 111 12.45 1.80 30.48
N SER A 112 12.54 2.94 29.80
CA SER A 112 13.39 3.11 28.61
C SER A 112 14.84 2.68 28.86
N ARG A 113 15.32 2.82 30.10
CA ARG A 113 16.65 2.37 30.55
C ARG A 113 16.78 0.85 30.59
N THR A 114 15.72 0.13 30.97
CA THR A 114 15.74 -1.34 31.06
C THR A 114 16.01 -1.97 29.69
N TYR A 115 15.34 -1.49 28.63
CA TYR A 115 15.55 -2.00 27.28
C TYR A 115 16.92 -1.60 26.70
N ALA A 116 17.42 -0.40 27.05
CA ALA A 116 18.79 0.00 26.71
C ALA A 116 19.84 -0.92 27.35
N PHE A 117 19.63 -1.34 28.61
CA PHE A 117 20.51 -2.29 29.28
C PHE A 117 20.40 -3.70 28.68
N ILE A 118 19.19 -4.15 28.31
CA ILE A 118 19.00 -5.45 27.67
C ILE A 118 19.72 -5.50 26.31
N SER A 119 19.61 -4.45 25.49
CA SER A 119 20.30 -4.41 24.20
C SER A 119 21.82 -4.30 24.36
N ALA A 120 22.30 -3.51 25.33
CA ALA A 120 23.72 -3.44 25.69
C ALA A 120 24.27 -4.81 26.13
N LEU A 121 23.52 -5.51 26.99
CA LEU A 121 23.90 -6.83 27.51
C LEU A 121 23.93 -7.88 26.39
N GLY A 122 22.97 -7.85 25.46
CA GLY A 122 22.99 -8.69 24.26
C GLY A 122 24.20 -8.44 23.37
N PHE A 123 24.59 -7.18 23.19
CA PHE A 123 25.79 -6.82 22.43
C PHE A 123 27.06 -7.31 23.14
N ILE A 124 27.22 -7.04 24.43
CA ILE A 124 28.41 -7.41 25.21
C ILE A 124 28.58 -8.93 25.24
N LEU A 125 27.54 -9.69 25.60
CA LEU A 125 27.64 -11.14 25.71
C LEU A 125 27.94 -11.84 24.38
N TYR A 126 27.47 -11.26 23.27
CA TYR A 126 27.77 -11.78 21.94
C TYR A 126 29.23 -11.53 21.54
N ASN A 127 29.80 -10.36 21.88
CA ASN A 127 31.21 -10.06 21.60
C ASN A 127 32.20 -10.86 22.45
N LEU A 128 31.85 -11.14 23.70
CA LEU A 128 32.75 -11.82 24.64
C LEU A 128 33.00 -13.29 24.27
N ASN A 129 32.08 -13.93 23.53
CA ASN A 129 32.28 -15.31 23.11
C ASN A 129 31.56 -15.60 21.77
N PRO A 130 32.28 -15.68 20.64
CA PRO A 130 31.70 -15.95 19.33
C PRO A 130 31.13 -17.37 19.18
N VAL A 131 31.39 -18.29 20.12
CA VAL A 131 30.81 -19.65 20.14
C VAL A 131 29.34 -19.63 20.62
N GLY A 132 28.81 -18.47 21.02
CA GLY A 132 27.38 -18.27 21.31
C GLY A 132 26.88 -18.82 22.65
N LEU A 133 27.68 -19.61 23.37
CA LEU A 133 27.31 -20.19 24.67
C LEU A 133 27.00 -19.11 25.73
N LEU A 134 27.79 -18.04 25.78
CA LEU A 134 27.60 -16.96 26.75
C LEU A 134 26.34 -16.13 26.45
N TYR A 135 26.08 -15.90 25.16
CA TYR A 135 24.84 -15.27 24.71
C TYR A 135 23.61 -16.12 25.03
N LEU A 136 23.66 -17.44 24.80
CA LEU A 136 22.60 -18.36 25.20
C LEU A 136 22.39 -18.37 26.72
N GLY A 137 23.47 -18.35 27.50
CA GLY A 137 23.42 -18.22 28.96
C GLY A 137 22.72 -16.94 29.42
N GLY A 138 23.06 -15.79 28.79
CA GLY A 138 22.39 -14.51 29.03
C GLY A 138 20.90 -14.54 28.66
N MET A 139 20.55 -15.19 27.55
CA MET A 139 19.16 -15.36 27.13
C MET A 139 18.38 -16.22 28.12
N LEU A 140 18.94 -17.36 28.56
CA LEU A 140 18.33 -18.22 29.58
C LEU A 140 18.13 -17.47 30.90
N PHE A 141 19.12 -16.69 31.32
CA PHE A 141 19.01 -15.84 32.51
C PHE A 141 17.86 -14.84 32.38
N LEU A 142 17.77 -14.11 31.26
CA LEU A 142 16.65 -13.20 31.00
C LEU A 142 15.30 -13.93 30.98
N ILE A 143 15.22 -15.11 30.37
CA ILE A 143 14.00 -15.95 30.37
C ILE A 143 13.58 -16.25 31.80
N THR A 144 14.50 -16.73 32.65
CA THR A 144 14.17 -17.08 34.04
C THR A 144 13.67 -15.89 34.84
N LEU A 145 14.32 -14.72 34.70
CA LEU A 145 13.88 -13.49 35.35
C LEU A 145 12.48 -13.05 34.87
N PHE A 146 12.23 -13.11 33.56
CA PHE A 146 10.92 -12.74 33.02
C PHE A 146 9.82 -13.73 33.39
N VAL A 147 10.12 -15.03 33.46
CA VAL A 147 9.16 -16.06 33.92
C VAL A 147 8.81 -15.83 35.38
N GLN A 148 9.80 -15.58 36.24
CA GLN A 148 9.57 -15.27 37.66
C GLN A 148 8.72 -14.00 37.80
N PHE A 149 9.02 -12.96 37.03
CA PHE A 149 8.24 -11.74 37.02
C PHE A 149 6.80 -11.97 36.51
N TYR A 150 6.64 -12.78 35.47
CA TYR A 150 5.33 -13.11 34.92
C TYR A 150 4.47 -13.87 35.92
N HIS A 151 5.05 -14.81 36.68
CA HIS A 151 4.36 -15.49 37.78
C HIS A 151 3.85 -14.51 38.84
N HIS A 152 4.67 -13.55 39.25
CA HIS A 152 4.24 -12.52 40.20
C HIS A 152 3.13 -11.63 39.60
N LYS A 153 3.24 -11.29 38.31
CA LYS A 153 2.24 -10.49 37.60
C LYS A 153 0.88 -11.20 37.46
N LEU A 154 0.89 -12.52 37.28
CA LEU A 154 -0.31 -13.38 37.28
C LEU A 154 -1.02 -13.37 38.64
N GLN A 155 -0.28 -13.38 39.75
CA GLN A 155 -0.84 -13.34 41.11
C GLN A 155 -1.59 -12.03 41.38
N VAL A 156 -1.15 -10.93 40.76
CA VAL A 156 -1.80 -9.60 40.84
C VAL A 156 -2.90 -9.43 39.78
N GLY A 157 -3.29 -10.51 39.08
CA GLY A 157 -4.43 -10.51 38.15
C GLY A 157 -4.17 -9.84 36.79
N GLN A 158 -2.94 -9.41 36.51
CA GLN A 158 -2.59 -8.74 35.25
C GLN A 158 -2.17 -9.74 34.18
N LYS A 159 -2.96 -9.85 33.11
CA LYS A 159 -2.67 -10.74 31.96
C LYS A 159 -1.97 -9.97 30.83
N GLY A 160 -0.79 -10.42 30.41
CA GLY A 160 -0.12 -9.92 29.20
C GLY A 160 1.35 -10.33 29.08
N ILE A 161 1.67 -11.10 28.01
CA ILE A 161 3.00 -11.65 27.69
C ILE A 161 3.87 -10.67 26.86
N HIS A 162 3.29 -9.61 26.28
CA HIS A 162 3.99 -8.71 25.34
C HIS A 162 5.29 -8.11 25.87
N GLN A 163 5.37 -7.80 27.18
CA GLN A 163 6.60 -7.32 27.84
C GLN A 163 7.78 -8.28 27.67
N PHE A 164 7.51 -9.57 27.82
CA PHE A 164 8.52 -10.62 27.65
C PHE A 164 9.00 -10.69 26.20
N LEU A 165 8.05 -10.73 25.26
CA LEU A 165 8.37 -10.86 23.83
C LEU A 165 9.24 -9.70 23.33
N ILE A 166 8.93 -8.46 23.73
CA ILE A 166 9.69 -7.28 23.32
C ILE A 166 11.07 -7.26 23.96
N GLY A 167 11.19 -7.64 25.25
CA GLY A 167 12.49 -7.75 25.92
C GLY A 167 13.43 -8.73 25.22
N MET A 168 12.88 -9.88 24.80
CA MET A 168 13.63 -10.89 24.04
C MET A 168 14.02 -10.39 22.64
N LEU A 169 13.16 -9.62 21.98
CA LEU A 169 13.44 -9.01 20.67
C LEU A 169 14.51 -7.91 20.76
N VAL A 170 14.50 -7.10 21.81
CA VAL A 170 15.53 -6.06 22.02
C VAL A 170 16.89 -6.68 22.37
N TYR A 171 16.90 -7.83 23.04
CA TYR A 171 18.13 -8.59 23.31
C TYR A 171 18.85 -9.01 22.01
N THR A 172 18.10 -9.35 20.95
CA THR A 172 18.69 -9.76 19.66
C THR A 172 19.26 -8.60 18.84
N TYR A 173 19.09 -7.34 19.26
CA TYR A 173 19.67 -6.18 18.56
C TYR A 173 21.20 -6.23 18.57
N GLY A 174 21.78 -6.74 19.66
CA GLY A 174 23.23 -6.89 19.81
C GLY A 174 23.87 -7.74 18.72
N PRO A 175 23.52 -9.03 18.60
CA PRO A 175 24.00 -9.90 17.53
C PRO A 175 23.61 -9.40 16.13
N SER A 176 22.41 -8.83 15.97
CA SER A 176 21.93 -8.36 14.66
C SER A 176 22.79 -7.22 14.10
N ALA A 177 23.33 -6.36 14.96
CA ALA A 177 24.28 -5.31 14.57
C ALA A 177 25.63 -5.83 14.07
N GLN A 178 25.95 -7.09 14.34
CA GLN A 178 27.21 -7.72 13.98
C GLN A 178 27.10 -8.67 12.79
N LEU A 179 26.04 -9.48 12.78
CA LEU A 179 25.78 -10.49 11.76
C LEU A 179 25.18 -9.93 10.47
N PHE A 180 24.39 -8.86 10.57
CA PHE A 180 23.68 -8.27 9.42
C PHE A 180 24.14 -6.84 9.14
N PRO A 181 23.91 -6.33 7.93
CA PRO A 181 24.10 -4.92 7.62
C PRO A 181 23.24 -4.01 8.52
N LEU A 182 23.71 -2.78 8.79
CA LEU A 182 23.03 -1.82 9.68
C LEU A 182 21.57 -1.52 9.30
N TRP A 183 21.23 -1.57 8.00
CA TRP A 183 19.85 -1.33 7.54
C TRP A 183 18.86 -2.38 8.09
N PHE A 184 19.30 -3.63 8.30
CA PHE A 184 18.46 -4.69 8.85
C PHE A 184 18.10 -4.43 10.31
N LEU A 185 19.07 -3.95 11.11
CA LEU A 185 18.84 -3.57 12.50
C LEU A 185 17.85 -2.40 12.62
N ILE A 186 17.99 -1.39 11.75
CA ILE A 186 17.04 -0.28 11.69
C ILE A 186 15.65 -0.78 11.29
N LEU A 187 15.54 -1.67 10.30
CA LEU A 187 14.27 -2.28 9.89
C LEU A 187 13.63 -3.08 11.03
N LEU A 188 14.41 -3.86 11.77
CA LEU A 188 13.95 -4.62 12.93
C LEU A 188 13.39 -3.67 14.01
N PHE A 189 14.11 -2.60 14.33
CA PHE A 189 13.65 -1.55 15.24
C PHE A 189 12.34 -0.90 14.77
N VAL A 190 12.29 -0.41 13.54
CA VAL A 190 11.11 0.23 12.96
C VAL A 190 9.91 -0.72 12.98
N THR A 191 10.11 -2.00 12.65
CA THR A 191 9.04 -3.01 12.66
C THR A 191 8.48 -3.20 14.06
N VAL A 192 9.34 -3.34 15.08
CA VAL A 192 8.89 -3.47 16.48
C VAL A 192 8.09 -2.26 16.91
N VAL A 193 8.60 -1.05 16.66
CA VAL A 193 7.92 0.21 17.02
C VAL A 193 6.58 0.37 16.29
N LEU A 194 6.53 0.11 14.98
CA LEU A 194 5.29 0.18 14.20
C LEU A 194 4.24 -0.81 14.70
N VAL A 195 4.63 -2.06 14.99
CA VAL A 195 3.71 -3.08 15.53
C VAL A 195 3.17 -2.67 16.89
N LEU A 196 4.01 -2.04 17.73
CA LEU A 196 3.63 -1.54 19.03
C LEU A 196 2.64 -0.37 18.94
N GLY A 197 2.91 0.57 18.03
CA GLY A 197 2.08 1.75 17.77
C GLY A 197 0.79 1.45 17.01
N ALA A 198 0.70 0.36 16.26
CA ALA A 198 -0.49 0.02 15.45
C ALA A 198 -1.69 -0.52 16.26
N ARG A 199 -1.53 -0.73 17.57
CA ARG A 199 -2.56 -1.31 18.46
C ARG A 199 -3.95 -0.65 18.44
N PRO A 200 -4.12 0.69 18.56
CA PRO A 200 -5.45 1.31 18.51
C PRO A 200 -6.19 1.01 17.20
N LEU A 201 -5.45 0.94 16.09
CA LEU A 201 -5.99 0.56 14.78
C LEU A 201 -6.38 -0.92 14.75
N THR A 202 -5.54 -1.83 15.28
CA THR A 202 -5.87 -3.27 15.27
C THR A 202 -7.11 -3.63 16.07
N HIS A 203 -7.33 -3.01 17.25
CA HIS A 203 -8.54 -3.30 18.03
C HIS A 203 -9.79 -2.72 17.38
N HIS A 204 -9.71 -1.53 16.78
CA HIS A 204 -10.84 -0.98 16.04
C HIS A 204 -11.13 -1.77 14.77
N LEU A 205 -10.11 -2.21 14.04
CA LEU A 205 -10.25 -3.08 12.87
C LEU A 205 -10.87 -4.43 13.25
N ILE A 206 -10.40 -5.08 14.31
CA ILE A 206 -10.96 -6.37 14.77
C ILE A 206 -12.41 -6.19 15.29
N ALA A 207 -12.72 -5.07 15.94
CA ALA A 207 -14.07 -4.79 16.44
C ALA A 207 -15.07 -4.41 15.32
N THR A 208 -14.59 -3.88 14.21
CA THR A 208 -15.42 -3.47 13.06
C THR A 208 -15.50 -4.52 11.97
N MET A 209 -14.52 -5.42 11.88
CA MET A 209 -14.50 -6.49 10.87
C MET A 209 -15.39 -7.67 11.25
N ASP A 210 -16.27 -8.01 10.32
CA ASP A 210 -17.14 -9.19 10.44
C ASP A 210 -16.33 -10.49 10.33
N ARG A 211 -16.70 -11.53 11.10
CA ARG A 211 -16.00 -12.83 11.07
C ARG A 211 -16.00 -13.46 9.67
N LEU A 212 -17.07 -13.26 8.91
CA LEU A 212 -17.18 -13.75 7.53
C LEU A 212 -16.17 -13.09 6.59
N GLU A 213 -15.81 -11.83 6.85
CA GLU A 213 -14.81 -11.13 6.05
C GLU A 213 -13.40 -11.62 6.34
N LEU A 214 -13.06 -11.86 7.61
CA LEU A 214 -11.77 -12.43 7.98
C LEU A 214 -11.56 -13.80 7.30
N LEU A 215 -12.60 -14.64 7.29
CA LEU A 215 -12.57 -15.92 6.57
C LEU A 215 -12.36 -15.73 5.06
N THR A 216 -12.96 -14.68 4.49
CA THR A 216 -12.84 -14.40 3.06
C THR A 216 -11.45 -13.87 2.70
N LEU A 217 -10.91 -12.94 3.49
CA LEU A 217 -9.53 -12.46 3.35
C LEU A 217 -8.54 -13.60 3.52
N SER A 218 -8.78 -14.52 4.46
CA SER A 218 -7.93 -15.70 4.66
C SER A 218 -7.97 -16.63 3.43
N LYS A 219 -9.16 -16.88 2.87
CA LYS A 219 -9.31 -17.63 1.61
C LYS A 219 -8.61 -16.94 0.45
N PHE A 220 -8.69 -15.62 0.34
CA PHE A 220 -7.94 -14.85 -0.66
C PHE A 220 -6.43 -15.06 -0.52
N LEU A 221 -5.91 -14.95 0.71
CA LEU A 221 -4.49 -15.11 0.99
C LEU A 221 -4.03 -16.53 0.65
N LEU A 222 -4.84 -17.53 0.97
CA LEU A 222 -4.58 -18.92 0.57
C LEU A 222 -4.52 -19.04 -0.97
N LEU A 223 -5.48 -18.47 -1.69
CA LEU A 223 -5.53 -18.53 -3.15
C LEU A 223 -4.37 -17.79 -3.83
N SER A 224 -3.96 -16.64 -3.30
CA SER A 224 -2.98 -15.73 -3.89
C SER A 224 -1.54 -15.95 -3.41
N ALA A 225 -1.32 -16.16 -2.11
CA ALA A 225 0.03 -16.29 -1.54
C ALA A 225 0.50 -17.75 -1.44
N VAL A 226 -0.42 -18.72 -1.41
CA VAL A 226 -0.07 -20.15 -1.29
C VAL A 226 -0.30 -20.89 -2.60
N ILE A 227 -1.52 -20.87 -3.13
CA ILE A 227 -1.87 -21.68 -4.31
C ILE A 227 -1.24 -21.13 -5.60
N LEU A 228 -1.31 -19.81 -5.84
CA LEU A 228 -0.74 -19.20 -7.04
C LEU A 228 0.75 -19.53 -7.29
N PRO A 229 1.68 -19.40 -6.32
CA PRO A 229 3.09 -19.72 -6.58
C PRO A 229 3.35 -21.23 -6.77
N LEU A 230 2.45 -22.10 -6.32
CA LEU A 230 2.57 -23.56 -6.49
C LEU A 230 2.14 -24.03 -7.89
N LEU A 231 1.44 -23.18 -8.66
CA LEU A 231 0.92 -23.59 -9.97
C LEU A 231 2.02 -23.65 -11.03
N PRO A 232 2.00 -24.69 -11.89
CA PRO A 232 2.97 -24.82 -12.96
C PRO A 232 2.85 -23.68 -13.97
N LYS A 233 4.02 -23.18 -14.39
CA LYS A 233 4.15 -22.14 -15.42
C LYS A 233 4.33 -22.71 -16.83
N GLU A 234 4.27 -24.03 -16.95
CA GLU A 234 4.37 -24.75 -18.22
C GLU A 234 2.99 -24.84 -18.89
N TYR A 235 2.99 -25.00 -20.21
CA TYR A 235 1.78 -25.16 -21.00
C TYR A 235 1.36 -26.65 -20.99
N PRO A 236 0.28 -27.04 -20.29
CA PRO A 236 -0.19 -28.42 -20.28
C PRO A 236 -0.72 -28.87 -21.65
N PHE A 237 -1.19 -27.93 -22.49
CA PHE A 237 -1.77 -28.24 -23.80
C PHE A 237 -0.91 -27.64 -24.92
N LYS A 238 -0.48 -28.47 -25.87
CA LYS A 238 0.37 -28.05 -27.00
C LYS A 238 -0.35 -27.09 -27.96
N ASN A 239 -1.69 -27.15 -27.99
CA ASN A 239 -2.54 -26.39 -28.91
C ASN A 239 -3.24 -25.20 -28.22
N LEU A 240 -2.96 -24.93 -26.94
CA LEU A 240 -3.61 -23.84 -26.21
C LEU A 240 -2.54 -23.08 -25.41
N PRO A 241 -2.31 -21.78 -25.66
CA PRO A 241 -1.32 -20.97 -24.96
C PRO A 241 -1.78 -20.58 -23.54
N LEU A 242 -2.31 -21.54 -22.78
CA LEU A 242 -2.83 -21.37 -21.44
C LEU A 242 -1.97 -22.10 -20.43
N THR A 243 -1.38 -21.36 -19.48
CA THR A 243 -0.75 -21.96 -18.30
C THR A 243 -1.70 -21.90 -17.11
N PRO A 244 -1.72 -22.91 -16.22
CA PRO A 244 -2.52 -22.86 -14.99
C PRO A 244 -2.19 -21.65 -14.13
N PHE A 245 -0.90 -21.25 -14.09
CA PHE A 245 -0.46 -20.03 -13.44
C PHE A 245 -1.10 -18.76 -14.03
N SER A 246 -1.12 -18.64 -15.35
CA SER A 246 -1.75 -17.54 -16.09
C SER A 246 -3.25 -17.40 -15.81
N VAL A 247 -3.98 -18.53 -15.82
CA VAL A 247 -5.42 -18.56 -15.47
C VAL A 247 -5.65 -18.09 -14.05
N TRP A 248 -4.87 -18.62 -13.11
CA TRP A 248 -5.07 -18.32 -11.69
C TRP A 248 -4.66 -16.91 -11.33
N MET A 249 -3.62 -16.37 -11.97
CA MET A 249 -3.19 -14.99 -11.81
C MET A 249 -4.31 -14.02 -12.20
N ALA A 250 -4.95 -14.23 -13.35
CA ALA A 250 -6.08 -13.41 -13.80
C ALA A 250 -7.21 -13.39 -12.75
N VAL A 251 -7.55 -14.56 -12.19
CA VAL A 251 -8.57 -14.69 -11.15
C VAL A 251 -8.16 -13.93 -9.88
N VAL A 252 -6.92 -14.04 -9.45
CA VAL A 252 -6.40 -13.35 -8.26
C VAL A 252 -6.43 -11.83 -8.46
N VAL A 253 -5.98 -11.33 -9.62
CA VAL A 253 -5.94 -9.88 -9.91
C VAL A 253 -7.34 -9.28 -9.95
N ILE A 254 -8.29 -9.92 -10.67
CA ILE A 254 -9.68 -9.43 -10.73
C ILE A 254 -10.29 -9.46 -9.33
N SER A 255 -10.14 -10.57 -8.61
CA SER A 255 -10.69 -10.72 -7.25
C SER A 255 -10.10 -9.67 -6.30
N ALA A 256 -8.80 -9.37 -6.40
CA ALA A 256 -8.14 -8.36 -5.58
C ALA A 256 -8.76 -6.97 -5.79
N ILE A 257 -8.92 -6.55 -7.05
CA ILE A 257 -9.49 -5.25 -7.41
C ILE A 257 -10.95 -5.17 -6.94
N SER A 258 -11.74 -6.22 -7.20
CA SER A 258 -13.13 -6.32 -6.80
C SER A 258 -13.30 -6.28 -5.27
N TYR A 259 -12.46 -7.00 -4.53
CA TYR A 259 -12.48 -7.01 -3.06
C TYR A 259 -12.07 -5.69 -2.46
N ALA A 260 -11.03 -5.06 -3.02
CA ALA A 260 -10.57 -3.75 -2.59
C ALA A 260 -11.69 -2.72 -2.76
N GLY A 261 -12.39 -2.71 -3.92
CA GLY A 261 -13.55 -1.84 -4.15
C GLY A 261 -14.68 -2.09 -3.16
N TYR A 262 -15.00 -3.37 -2.89
CA TYR A 262 -15.99 -3.77 -1.87
C TYR A 262 -15.62 -3.27 -0.47
N LEU A 263 -14.37 -3.50 -0.04
CA LEU A 263 -13.89 -3.12 1.28
C LEU A 263 -13.89 -1.59 1.44
N LEU A 264 -13.46 -0.87 0.40
CA LEU A 264 -13.45 0.58 0.39
C LEU A 264 -14.87 1.16 0.54
N ARG A 265 -15.86 0.57 -0.16
CA ARG A 265 -17.27 0.93 0.00
C ARG A 265 -17.79 0.63 1.41
N ARG A 266 -17.54 -0.57 1.92
CA ARG A 266 -18.10 -1.03 3.20
C ARG A 266 -17.50 -0.31 4.41
N TYR A 267 -16.20 0.02 4.39
CA TYR A 267 -15.50 0.56 5.56
C TYR A 267 -15.21 2.05 5.50
N VAL A 268 -14.88 2.59 4.33
CA VAL A 268 -14.43 3.99 4.21
C VAL A 268 -15.58 4.93 3.87
N PHE A 269 -16.54 4.49 3.06
CA PHE A 269 -17.55 5.37 2.47
C PHE A 269 -19.01 4.95 2.77
N LYS A 270 -19.32 4.65 4.03
CA LYS A 270 -20.69 4.33 4.48
C LYS A 270 -21.63 5.52 4.25
N GLY A 271 -22.79 5.28 3.61
CA GLY A 271 -23.80 6.32 3.36
C GLY A 271 -23.37 7.46 2.41
N SER A 272 -22.41 7.19 1.53
CA SER A 272 -21.86 8.18 0.60
C SER A 272 -22.77 8.41 -0.63
N GLY A 273 -22.82 9.65 -1.13
CA GLY A 273 -23.71 10.07 -2.23
C GLY A 273 -23.56 9.28 -3.55
N TYR A 274 -24.51 9.43 -4.47
CA TYR A 274 -24.60 8.58 -5.68
C TYR A 274 -23.33 8.55 -6.52
N LEU A 275 -22.53 9.64 -6.54
CA LEU A 275 -21.23 9.65 -7.23
C LEU A 275 -20.26 8.65 -6.60
N VAL A 276 -20.10 8.69 -5.28
CA VAL A 276 -19.16 7.82 -4.56
C VAL A 276 -19.61 6.36 -4.67
N THR A 277 -20.91 6.11 -4.58
CA THR A 277 -21.49 4.80 -4.87
C THR A 277 -21.17 4.33 -6.30
N GLY A 278 -21.25 5.24 -7.28
CA GLY A 278 -20.87 5.00 -8.66
C GLY A 278 -19.39 4.65 -8.84
N LEU A 279 -18.49 5.44 -8.25
CA LEU A 279 -17.05 5.20 -8.33
C LEU A 279 -16.67 3.86 -7.68
N LEU A 280 -17.06 3.65 -6.41
CA LEU A 280 -16.69 2.44 -5.68
C LEU A 280 -17.36 1.20 -6.23
N GLY A 281 -18.63 1.32 -6.64
CA GLY A 281 -19.35 0.28 -7.35
C GLY A 281 -18.70 -0.04 -8.69
N GLY A 282 -18.24 0.97 -9.44
CA GLY A 282 -17.57 0.80 -10.73
C GLY A 282 -16.24 0.05 -10.66
N ILE A 283 -15.49 0.19 -9.56
CA ILE A 283 -14.29 -0.63 -9.29
C ILE A 283 -14.67 -2.12 -9.27
N TYR A 284 -15.76 -2.45 -8.57
CA TYR A 284 -16.26 -3.82 -8.46
C TYR A 284 -16.88 -4.30 -9.79
N SER A 285 -17.92 -3.61 -10.25
CA SER A 285 -18.65 -3.89 -11.49
C SER A 285 -19.36 -2.62 -11.97
N SER A 286 -18.91 -2.06 -13.10
CA SER A 286 -19.57 -0.95 -13.78
C SER A 286 -21.01 -1.31 -14.14
N THR A 287 -21.23 -2.48 -14.74
CA THR A 287 -22.55 -2.93 -15.21
C THR A 287 -23.56 -3.05 -14.07
N ALA A 288 -23.21 -3.72 -12.97
CA ALA A 288 -24.11 -3.86 -11.82
C ALA A 288 -24.44 -2.49 -11.22
N THR A 289 -23.44 -1.62 -11.12
CA THR A 289 -23.59 -0.27 -10.58
C THR A 289 -24.50 0.59 -11.45
N ILE A 290 -24.32 0.54 -12.78
CA ILE A 290 -25.13 1.28 -13.74
C ILE A 290 -26.57 0.80 -13.74
N VAL A 291 -26.82 -0.52 -13.72
CA VAL A 291 -28.16 -1.11 -13.63
C VAL A 291 -28.90 -0.59 -12.39
N VAL A 292 -28.23 -0.59 -11.25
CA VAL A 292 -28.81 -0.17 -9.97
C VAL A 292 -29.08 1.34 -9.95
N LEU A 293 -28.13 2.15 -10.39
CA LEU A 293 -28.27 3.60 -10.47
C LEU A 293 -29.35 4.00 -11.49
N ALA A 294 -29.42 3.32 -12.64
CA ALA A 294 -30.43 3.55 -13.66
C ALA A 294 -31.84 3.28 -13.13
N ARG A 295 -32.06 2.18 -12.40
CA ARG A 295 -33.35 1.88 -11.74
C ARG A 295 -33.71 2.94 -10.70
N SER A 296 -32.72 3.43 -9.96
CA SER A 296 -32.90 4.48 -8.95
C SER A 296 -33.33 5.82 -9.55
N SER A 297 -33.20 6.01 -10.87
CA SER A 297 -33.64 7.22 -11.56
C SER A 297 -35.14 7.22 -11.93
N ALA A 298 -35.86 6.12 -11.75
CA ALA A 298 -37.27 6.02 -12.12
C ALA A 298 -38.22 6.98 -11.35
N PRO A 299 -38.12 7.16 -10.01
CA PRO A 299 -39.03 8.01 -9.25
C PRO A 299 -38.91 9.51 -9.61
N PRO A 300 -40.00 10.28 -9.75
CA PRO A 300 -39.96 11.70 -10.16
C PRO A 300 -39.09 12.60 -9.26
N SER A 301 -39.01 12.28 -7.97
CA SER A 301 -38.21 12.98 -6.97
C SER A 301 -36.72 12.62 -6.97
N ALA A 302 -36.29 11.67 -7.81
CA ALA A 302 -34.91 11.19 -7.85
C ALA A 302 -33.93 12.29 -8.31
N PRO A 303 -32.78 12.46 -7.63
CA PRO A 303 -31.77 13.47 -7.98
C PRO A 303 -30.97 13.03 -9.21
N LEU A 304 -31.54 13.24 -10.40
CA LEU A 304 -31.00 12.76 -11.68
C LEU A 304 -29.54 13.14 -11.90
N ALA A 305 -29.15 14.39 -11.60
CA ALA A 305 -27.78 14.86 -11.81
C ALA A 305 -26.75 14.03 -11.03
N GLN A 306 -27.07 13.62 -9.80
CA GLN A 306 -26.18 12.80 -8.97
C GLN A 306 -26.16 11.34 -9.41
N ILE A 307 -27.31 10.82 -9.83
CA ILE A 307 -27.42 9.46 -10.37
C ILE A 307 -26.63 9.35 -11.68
N HIS A 308 -26.79 10.30 -12.59
CA HIS A 308 -26.03 10.39 -13.83
C HIS A 308 -24.53 10.58 -13.56
N GLY A 309 -24.18 11.38 -12.55
CA GLY A 309 -22.81 11.49 -12.04
C GLY A 309 -22.26 10.14 -11.56
N GLY A 310 -23.03 9.38 -10.78
CA GLY A 310 -22.64 8.03 -10.36
C GLY A 310 -22.46 7.05 -11.52
N ILE A 311 -23.34 7.09 -12.51
CA ILE A 311 -23.24 6.26 -13.73
C ILE A 311 -21.96 6.59 -14.50
N LEU A 312 -21.67 7.88 -14.72
CA LEU A 312 -20.43 8.33 -15.37
C LEU A 312 -19.19 7.98 -14.54
N GLY A 313 -19.29 8.07 -13.21
CA GLY A 313 -18.25 7.64 -12.29
C GLY A 313 -17.95 6.14 -12.42
N ALA A 314 -18.98 5.31 -12.55
CA ALA A 314 -18.82 3.87 -12.73
C ALA A 314 -18.06 3.54 -14.03
N VAL A 315 -18.40 4.22 -15.13
CA VAL A 315 -17.68 4.10 -16.42
C VAL A 315 -16.25 4.61 -16.31
N GLY A 316 -16.04 5.73 -15.63
CA GLY A 316 -14.69 6.25 -15.36
C GLY A 316 -13.81 5.24 -14.61
N MET A 317 -14.35 4.58 -13.59
CA MET A 317 -13.63 3.55 -12.85
C MET A 317 -13.40 2.27 -13.64
N MET A 318 -14.23 1.95 -14.63
CA MET A 318 -13.95 0.89 -15.58
C MET A 318 -12.65 1.18 -16.36
N TYR A 319 -12.48 2.40 -16.92
CA TYR A 319 -11.24 2.77 -17.62
C TYR A 319 -10.02 2.69 -16.70
N VAL A 320 -10.14 3.17 -15.46
CA VAL A 320 -9.06 3.07 -14.46
C VAL A 320 -8.71 1.60 -14.18
N ARG A 321 -9.72 0.73 -14.05
CA ARG A 321 -9.51 -0.71 -13.87
C ARG A 321 -8.78 -1.32 -15.06
N LEU A 322 -9.21 -1.02 -16.29
CA LEU A 322 -8.54 -1.52 -17.50
C LEU A 322 -7.09 -1.05 -17.60
N LEU A 323 -6.82 0.22 -17.27
CA LEU A 323 -5.46 0.75 -17.25
C LEU A 323 -4.57 0.02 -16.23
N LEU A 324 -5.10 -0.25 -15.04
CA LEU A 324 -4.38 -1.01 -14.00
C LEU A 324 -4.04 -2.43 -14.49
N LEU A 325 -5.00 -3.10 -15.15
CA LEU A 325 -4.77 -4.43 -15.72
C LEU A 325 -3.65 -4.42 -16.78
N VAL A 326 -3.65 -3.43 -17.68
CA VAL A 326 -2.59 -3.27 -18.68
C VAL A 326 -1.23 -3.04 -18.01
N ILE A 327 -1.14 -2.17 -16.99
CA ILE A 327 0.10 -1.88 -16.28
C ILE A 327 0.68 -3.14 -15.60
N VAL A 328 -0.18 -3.93 -14.93
CA VAL A 328 0.26 -5.08 -14.14
C VAL A 328 0.62 -6.27 -15.04
N MET A 329 -0.14 -6.52 -16.11
CA MET A 329 -0.01 -7.75 -16.89
C MET A 329 0.79 -7.58 -18.18
N ALA A 330 0.59 -6.47 -18.90
CA ALA A 330 1.19 -6.28 -20.22
C ALA A 330 1.65 -4.81 -20.40
N PRO A 331 2.70 -4.38 -19.68
CA PRO A 331 3.15 -2.98 -19.70
C PRO A 331 3.57 -2.50 -21.10
N MET A 332 3.89 -3.40 -22.03
CA MET A 332 4.20 -3.07 -23.42
C MET A 332 2.99 -2.50 -24.18
N LEU A 333 1.76 -2.92 -23.85
CA LEU A 333 0.53 -2.41 -24.46
C LEU A 333 0.20 -0.98 -24.00
N LEU A 334 0.82 -0.52 -22.90
CA LEU A 334 0.53 0.78 -22.31
C LEU A 334 0.74 1.92 -23.30
N ARG A 335 1.73 1.84 -24.20
CA ARG A 335 1.99 2.88 -25.21
C ARG A 335 0.80 3.10 -26.15
N TYR A 336 0.02 2.06 -26.43
CA TYR A 336 -1.13 2.10 -27.32
C TYR A 336 -2.43 2.38 -26.56
N CYS A 337 -2.59 1.81 -25.37
CA CYS A 337 -3.82 1.94 -24.58
C CYS A 337 -3.86 3.18 -23.66
N ALA A 338 -2.73 3.78 -23.30
CA ALA A 338 -2.71 4.85 -22.29
C ALA A 338 -3.56 6.06 -22.69
N LEU A 339 -3.39 6.56 -23.91
CA LEU A 339 -4.13 7.72 -24.39
C LEU A 339 -5.66 7.52 -24.41
N PRO A 340 -6.22 6.46 -25.02
CA PRO A 340 -7.66 6.24 -25.04
C PRO A 340 -8.24 5.92 -23.66
N LEU A 341 -7.53 5.14 -22.83
CA LEU A 341 -8.03 4.78 -21.49
C LEU A 341 -7.99 5.97 -20.53
N LEU A 342 -6.88 6.72 -20.49
CA LEU A 342 -6.79 7.93 -19.66
C LEU A 342 -7.72 9.02 -20.18
N GLY A 343 -7.76 9.26 -21.49
CA GLY A 343 -8.64 10.23 -22.11
C GLY A 343 -10.12 9.94 -21.82
N GLY A 344 -10.57 8.71 -22.10
CA GLY A 344 -11.93 8.26 -21.82
C GLY A 344 -12.27 8.32 -20.34
N GLY A 345 -11.35 7.86 -19.48
CA GLY A 345 -11.51 7.91 -18.02
C GLY A 345 -11.62 9.33 -17.49
N MET A 346 -10.76 10.26 -17.93
CA MET A 346 -10.80 11.67 -17.54
C MET A 346 -12.07 12.36 -18.02
N ILE A 347 -12.53 12.08 -19.23
CA ILE A 347 -13.78 12.63 -19.76
C ILE A 347 -14.95 12.11 -18.92
N ALA A 348 -15.04 10.80 -18.67
CA ALA A 348 -16.10 10.22 -17.86
C ALA A 348 -16.13 10.79 -16.43
N LEU A 349 -14.98 10.81 -15.75
CA LEU A 349 -14.86 11.34 -14.38
C LEU A 349 -15.07 12.85 -14.32
N GLY A 350 -14.62 13.61 -15.33
CA GLY A 350 -14.86 15.04 -15.44
C GLY A 350 -16.34 15.36 -15.63
N LEU A 351 -17.03 14.64 -16.53
CA LEU A 351 -18.48 14.76 -16.70
C LEU A 351 -19.24 14.32 -15.44
N ALA A 352 -18.74 13.31 -14.72
CA ALA A 352 -19.29 12.87 -13.46
C ALA A 352 -19.20 13.95 -12.39
N TRP A 353 -18.05 14.63 -12.31
CA TRP A 353 -17.80 15.73 -11.37
C TRP A 353 -18.65 16.97 -11.70
N LEU A 354 -18.72 17.36 -12.98
CA LEU A 354 -19.56 18.49 -13.43
C LEU A 354 -21.05 18.26 -13.19
N SER A 355 -21.48 16.99 -13.12
CA SER A 355 -22.87 16.64 -12.82
C SER A 355 -23.21 16.81 -11.32
N GLN A 356 -22.24 17.12 -10.46
CA GLN A 356 -22.49 17.52 -9.08
C GLN A 356 -22.94 18.99 -9.00
N HIS A 357 -24.26 19.22 -9.10
CA HIS A 357 -24.82 20.46 -8.55
C HIS A 357 -25.13 20.30 -7.06
N LYS A 358 -24.79 21.34 -6.28
CA LYS A 358 -24.93 21.44 -4.81
C LYS A 358 -26.31 20.98 -4.34
N THR A 359 -26.45 19.73 -3.91
CA THR A 359 -27.61 19.27 -3.13
C THR A 359 -27.19 18.06 -2.31
N ASP A 360 -26.93 18.25 -1.02
CA ASP A 360 -26.64 17.17 -0.08
C ASP A 360 -27.92 16.40 0.29
N LYS A 361 -28.45 15.59 -0.62
CA LYS A 361 -29.49 14.62 -0.27
C LYS A 361 -28.84 13.25 -0.05
N LYS A 362 -28.93 12.77 1.19
CA LYS A 362 -28.54 11.42 1.58
C LYS A 362 -29.31 10.38 0.75
N ILE A 363 -28.65 9.29 0.43
CA ILE A 363 -29.20 8.16 -0.32
C ILE A 363 -30.22 7.41 0.55
N PRO A 364 -31.32 6.87 -0.01
CA PRO A 364 -32.17 5.89 0.67
C PRO A 364 -31.44 4.55 0.90
N ASP A 365 -31.62 3.95 2.08
CA ASP A 365 -30.97 2.72 2.58
C ASP A 365 -31.08 1.48 1.64
N THR A 366 -31.92 1.54 0.61
CA THR A 366 -32.09 0.47 -0.38
C THR A 366 -30.84 0.20 -1.23
N LEU A 367 -29.94 1.17 -1.37
CA LEU A 367 -28.66 0.98 -2.07
C LEU A 367 -27.58 0.28 -1.23
N ASP A 368 -27.72 0.25 0.10
CA ASP A 368 -26.77 -0.45 0.97
C ASP A 368 -26.95 -1.98 0.91
N ASN A 369 -28.17 -2.45 0.62
CA ASN A 369 -28.49 -3.88 0.58
C ASN A 369 -27.97 -4.64 -0.65
N ILE A 370 -27.59 -3.96 -1.74
CA ILE A 370 -27.30 -4.62 -3.03
C ILE A 370 -25.89 -5.27 -3.06
N SER A 371 -25.05 -5.03 -2.05
CA SER A 371 -23.63 -5.45 -2.07
C SER A 371 -23.19 -6.28 -0.87
N ASN A 372 -24.10 -6.93 -0.13
CA ASN A 372 -23.65 -7.86 0.93
C ASN A 372 -23.10 -9.19 0.39
N SER A 373 -23.17 -9.43 -0.92
CA SER A 373 -22.48 -10.56 -1.56
C SER A 373 -20.99 -10.28 -1.65
N ASN A 374 -20.21 -11.02 -0.87
CA ASN A 374 -18.76 -10.94 -0.89
C ASN A 374 -18.21 -11.38 -2.26
N PRO A 375 -17.46 -10.51 -2.98
CA PRO A 375 -16.99 -10.80 -4.34
C PRO A 375 -16.01 -11.98 -4.40
N LEU A 376 -15.39 -12.33 -3.27
CA LEU A 376 -14.48 -13.46 -3.11
C LEU A 376 -15.16 -14.78 -2.76
N ALA A 377 -16.46 -14.90 -3.03
CA ALA A 377 -17.09 -16.20 -2.95
C ALA A 377 -16.32 -17.20 -3.85
N LEU A 378 -15.97 -18.37 -3.31
CA LEU A 378 -15.26 -19.40 -4.07
C LEU A 378 -15.98 -19.72 -5.39
N ARG A 379 -17.32 -19.64 -5.39
CA ARG A 379 -18.18 -19.83 -6.57
C ARG A 379 -17.98 -18.76 -7.65
N THR A 380 -17.86 -17.48 -7.30
CA THR A 380 -17.65 -16.39 -8.27
C THR A 380 -16.25 -16.47 -8.87
N ALA A 381 -15.23 -16.75 -8.04
CA ALA A 381 -13.87 -16.95 -8.51
C ALA A 381 -13.75 -18.12 -9.51
N LEU A 382 -14.43 -19.24 -9.23
CA LEU A 382 -14.44 -20.42 -10.10
C LEU A 382 -15.19 -20.13 -11.42
N LEU A 383 -16.29 -19.37 -11.37
CA LEU A 383 -16.98 -18.91 -12.58
C LEU A 383 -16.09 -18.00 -13.44
N PHE A 384 -15.36 -17.07 -12.83
CA PHE A 384 -14.40 -16.21 -13.54
C PHE A 384 -13.27 -17.03 -14.17
N ALA A 385 -12.73 -18.01 -13.45
CA ALA A 385 -11.71 -18.92 -13.97
C ALA A 385 -12.23 -19.69 -15.21
N LEU A 386 -13.45 -20.22 -15.12
CA LEU A 386 -14.08 -20.94 -16.23
C LEU A 386 -14.31 -20.03 -17.45
N LEU A 387 -14.88 -18.83 -17.24
CA LEU A 387 -15.08 -17.86 -18.32
C LEU A 387 -13.76 -17.44 -18.95
N PHE A 388 -12.70 -17.26 -18.16
CA PHE A 388 -11.37 -16.92 -18.67
C PHE A 388 -10.80 -18.03 -19.56
N VAL A 389 -10.89 -19.29 -19.12
CA VAL A 389 -10.43 -20.44 -19.93
C VAL A 389 -11.24 -20.53 -21.22
N LEU A 390 -12.56 -20.40 -21.13
CA LEU A 390 -13.44 -20.43 -22.29
C LEU A 390 -13.12 -19.30 -23.27
N MET A 391 -12.95 -18.07 -22.77
CA MET A 391 -12.60 -16.92 -23.59
C MET A 391 -11.24 -17.07 -24.23
N THR A 392 -10.24 -17.58 -23.51
CA THR A 392 -8.92 -17.79 -24.12
C THR A 392 -8.96 -18.86 -25.20
N ALA A 393 -9.68 -19.96 -24.97
CA ALA A 393 -9.88 -20.98 -26.01
C ALA A 393 -10.62 -20.42 -27.23
N LEU A 394 -11.65 -19.60 -27.01
CA LEU A 394 -12.43 -18.95 -28.06
C LEU A 394 -11.60 -17.92 -28.83
N THR A 395 -10.83 -17.07 -28.15
CA THR A 395 -9.90 -16.11 -28.76
C THR A 395 -8.87 -16.84 -29.62
N HIS A 396 -8.29 -17.93 -29.12
CA HIS A 396 -7.32 -18.73 -29.86
C HIS A 396 -7.92 -19.35 -31.12
N PHE A 397 -9.11 -19.96 -31.00
CA PHE A 397 -9.84 -20.55 -32.12
C PHE A 397 -10.18 -19.51 -33.20
N ILE A 398 -10.70 -18.36 -32.78
CA ILE A 398 -11.06 -17.28 -33.71
C ILE A 398 -9.82 -16.70 -34.39
N LEU A 399 -8.69 -16.57 -33.68
CA LEU A 399 -7.47 -16.09 -34.29
C LEU A 399 -6.92 -17.06 -35.33
N GLN A 400 -6.96 -18.37 -35.07
CA GLN A 400 -6.46 -19.38 -36.01
C GLN A 400 -7.30 -19.47 -37.29
N ASP A 401 -8.62 -19.48 -37.16
CA ASP A 401 -9.51 -19.72 -38.30
C ASP A 401 -9.90 -18.43 -39.04
N PHE A 402 -9.99 -17.29 -38.33
CA PHE A 402 -10.51 -16.02 -38.86
C PHE A 402 -9.51 -14.86 -38.78
N GLY A 403 -8.31 -15.08 -38.23
CA GLY A 403 -7.27 -14.05 -38.14
C GLY A 403 -7.65 -12.85 -37.26
N SER A 404 -6.98 -11.72 -37.49
CA SER A 404 -7.20 -10.48 -36.73
C SER A 404 -8.62 -9.92 -36.89
N GLY A 405 -9.22 -10.05 -38.07
CA GLY A 405 -10.61 -9.61 -38.32
C GLY A 405 -11.64 -10.39 -37.49
N GLY A 406 -11.38 -11.67 -37.20
CA GLY A 406 -12.22 -12.44 -36.27
C GLY A 406 -12.19 -11.88 -34.85
N ILE A 407 -11.00 -11.44 -34.39
CA ILE A 407 -10.83 -10.84 -33.06
C ILE A 407 -11.51 -9.48 -32.96
N GLU A 408 -11.54 -8.70 -34.04
CA GLU A 408 -12.30 -7.45 -34.11
C GLU A 408 -13.80 -7.68 -33.86
N ILE A 409 -14.39 -8.64 -34.57
CA ILE A 409 -15.82 -9.00 -34.39
C ILE A 409 -16.06 -9.53 -32.98
N LEU A 410 -15.16 -10.38 -32.48
CA LEU A 410 -15.26 -10.91 -31.12
C LEU A 410 -15.22 -9.80 -30.07
N ALA A 411 -14.32 -8.82 -30.21
CA ALA A 411 -14.23 -7.67 -29.32
C ALA A 411 -15.49 -6.80 -29.37
N LEU A 412 -16.17 -6.71 -30.51
CA LEU A 412 -17.46 -6.02 -30.61
C LEU A 412 -18.55 -6.81 -29.85
N VAL A 413 -18.63 -8.12 -30.03
CA VAL A 413 -19.67 -8.96 -29.41
C VAL A 413 -19.48 -9.14 -27.90
N ILE A 414 -18.24 -9.18 -27.41
CA ILE A 414 -17.97 -9.47 -26.00
C ILE A 414 -18.50 -8.41 -25.04
N GLY A 415 -18.72 -7.17 -25.51
CA GLY A 415 -19.33 -6.11 -24.72
C GLY A 415 -20.74 -6.45 -24.19
N PHE A 416 -21.44 -7.42 -24.79
CA PHE A 416 -22.72 -7.95 -24.29
C PHE A 416 -22.57 -8.85 -23.06
N THR A 417 -21.34 -9.21 -22.74
CA THR A 417 -20.97 -10.07 -21.62
C THR A 417 -19.96 -9.34 -20.73
N ASP A 418 -19.41 -10.03 -19.72
CA ASP A 418 -18.30 -9.47 -18.95
C ASP A 418 -17.04 -9.39 -19.83
N ILE A 419 -16.52 -8.19 -20.04
CA ILE A 419 -15.31 -7.95 -20.84
C ILE A 419 -14.02 -8.40 -20.13
N ASN A 420 -14.02 -8.60 -18.81
CA ASN A 420 -12.80 -8.86 -18.05
C ASN A 420 -12.12 -10.18 -18.45
N PRO A 421 -12.84 -11.32 -18.58
CA PRO A 421 -12.22 -12.59 -19.01
C PRO A 421 -11.58 -12.51 -20.41
N PHE A 422 -12.17 -11.75 -21.33
CA PHE A 422 -11.62 -11.52 -22.67
C PHE A 422 -10.42 -10.58 -22.65
N ILE A 423 -10.48 -9.47 -21.93
CA ILE A 423 -9.33 -8.56 -21.82
C ILE A 423 -8.15 -9.29 -21.17
N MET A 424 -8.40 -10.12 -20.16
CA MET A 424 -7.38 -10.97 -19.59
C MET A 424 -6.77 -11.93 -20.60
N SER A 425 -7.57 -12.55 -21.49
CA SER A 425 -7.04 -13.51 -22.46
C SER A 425 -6.10 -12.82 -23.45
N LEU A 426 -6.40 -11.59 -23.84
CA LEU A 426 -5.54 -10.74 -24.66
C LEU A 426 -4.25 -10.32 -23.93
N LEU A 427 -4.32 -9.98 -22.64
CA LEU A 427 -3.17 -9.48 -21.88
C LEU A 427 -2.16 -10.56 -21.47
N ASN A 428 -2.61 -11.81 -21.35
CA ASN A 428 -1.81 -12.91 -20.81
C ASN A 428 -1.04 -13.68 -21.89
N ASP A 429 -1.51 -13.59 -23.13
CA ASP A 429 -0.94 -14.36 -24.23
C ASP A 429 0.03 -13.51 -25.05
N SER A 430 1.31 -13.84 -24.87
CA SER A 430 2.45 -13.25 -25.59
C SER A 430 2.74 -13.94 -26.92
N ARG A 431 1.91 -14.91 -27.34
CA ARG A 431 2.09 -15.74 -28.55
C ARG A 431 0.91 -15.69 -29.53
N HIS A 432 -0.09 -14.84 -29.32
CA HIS A 432 -0.99 -14.52 -30.43
C HIS A 432 -0.14 -13.88 -31.55
N ASP A 433 -0.34 -14.30 -32.80
CA ASP A 433 0.21 -13.62 -33.99
C ASP A 433 -0.37 -12.19 -34.19
N LEU A 434 -1.04 -11.66 -33.17
CA LEU A 434 -1.55 -10.30 -33.12
C LEU A 434 -0.41 -9.33 -32.81
N SER A 435 -0.35 -8.25 -33.58
CA SER A 435 0.48 -7.12 -33.21
C SER A 435 0.03 -6.49 -31.88
N LEU A 436 0.94 -5.82 -31.19
CA LEU A 436 0.63 -5.07 -29.96
C LEU A 436 -0.49 -4.03 -30.20
N ALA A 437 -0.54 -3.45 -31.40
CA ALA A 437 -1.57 -2.50 -31.80
C ALA A 437 -2.95 -3.16 -31.93
N GLN A 438 -3.05 -4.33 -32.57
CA GLN A 438 -4.31 -5.07 -32.70
C GLN A 438 -4.83 -5.56 -31.34
N SER A 439 -3.93 -6.01 -30.45
CA SER A 439 -4.31 -6.41 -29.09
C SER A 439 -4.86 -5.22 -28.28
N ALA A 440 -4.22 -4.06 -28.42
CA ALA A 440 -4.71 -2.81 -27.83
C ALA A 440 -6.05 -2.39 -28.43
N GLY A 441 -6.20 -2.47 -29.76
CA GLY A 441 -7.43 -2.19 -30.49
C GLY A 441 -8.59 -3.07 -30.00
N ALA A 442 -8.37 -4.39 -29.88
CA ALA A 442 -9.37 -5.33 -29.39
C ALA A 442 -9.83 -5.01 -27.96
N LEU A 443 -8.89 -4.68 -27.08
CA LEU A 443 -9.19 -4.27 -25.70
C LEU A 443 -10.05 -2.99 -25.67
N ILE A 444 -9.69 -1.98 -26.47
CA ILE A 444 -10.40 -0.70 -26.53
C ILE A 444 -11.77 -0.88 -27.17
N MET A 445 -11.90 -1.69 -28.22
CA MET A 445 -13.18 -1.99 -28.84
C MET A 445 -14.11 -2.72 -27.88
N ALA A 446 -13.61 -3.72 -27.14
CA ALA A 446 -14.40 -4.39 -26.11
C ALA A 446 -14.89 -3.41 -25.03
N ALA A 447 -14.03 -2.50 -24.59
CA ALA A 447 -14.40 -1.45 -23.64
C ALA A 447 -15.49 -0.52 -24.20
N GLY A 448 -15.34 -0.07 -25.46
CA GLY A 448 -16.32 0.78 -26.12
C GLY A 448 -17.66 0.08 -26.34
N SER A 449 -17.66 -1.19 -26.75
CA SER A 449 -18.86 -2.01 -26.90
C SER A 449 -19.62 -2.15 -25.59
N ASN A 450 -18.90 -2.45 -24.50
CA ASN A 450 -19.48 -2.51 -23.16
C ASN A 450 -20.14 -1.18 -22.76
N ILE A 451 -19.50 -0.03 -23.04
CA ILE A 451 -20.08 1.28 -22.73
C ILE A 451 -21.35 1.56 -23.56
N VAL A 452 -21.36 1.19 -24.84
CA VAL A 452 -22.56 1.32 -25.69
C VAL A 452 -23.71 0.50 -25.10
N LEU A 453 -23.45 -0.69 -24.58
CA LEU A 453 -24.48 -1.54 -24.00
C LEU A 453 -24.93 -1.06 -22.62
N GLU A 454 -23.99 -0.59 -21.81
CA GLU A 454 -24.28 0.10 -20.55
C GLU A 454 -25.16 1.34 -20.79
N SER A 455 -24.94 2.08 -21.89
CA SER A 455 -25.83 3.17 -22.29
C SER A 455 -27.27 2.68 -22.54
N GLY A 456 -27.43 1.55 -23.21
CA GLY A 456 -28.73 0.90 -23.43
C GLY A 456 -29.42 0.53 -22.11
N TYR A 457 -28.68 -0.05 -21.15
CA TYR A 457 -29.23 -0.37 -19.83
C TYR A 457 -29.75 0.87 -19.10
N THR A 458 -29.13 2.04 -19.26
CA THR A 458 -29.64 3.28 -18.65
C THR A 458 -31.00 3.69 -19.20
N LEU A 459 -31.28 3.46 -20.48
CA LEU A 459 -32.58 3.78 -21.09
C LEU A 459 -33.68 2.78 -20.77
N ILE A 460 -33.34 1.48 -20.77
CA ILE A 460 -34.32 0.39 -20.61
C ILE A 460 -34.79 0.28 -19.16
N LEU A 461 -33.87 0.43 -18.20
CA LEU A 461 -34.14 0.17 -16.78
C LEU A 461 -34.56 1.42 -15.99
N GLY A 462 -34.41 2.61 -16.57
CA GLY A 462 -34.87 3.86 -15.99
C GLY A 462 -35.97 4.50 -16.82
N ASN A 463 -36.37 5.73 -16.47
CA ASN A 463 -37.36 6.46 -17.26
C ASN A 463 -36.72 7.05 -18.52
N HIS A 464 -37.21 6.63 -19.69
CA HIS A 464 -36.66 6.97 -21.02
C HIS A 464 -36.46 8.48 -21.25
N ALA A 465 -37.45 9.30 -20.86
CA ALA A 465 -37.38 10.75 -21.06
C ALA A 465 -36.31 11.42 -20.17
N ARG A 466 -36.08 10.87 -18.97
CA ARG A 466 -35.18 11.44 -17.96
C ARG A 466 -33.73 10.98 -18.15
N ASN A 467 -33.51 9.79 -18.71
CA ASN A 467 -32.18 9.24 -18.95
C ASN A 467 -31.63 9.48 -20.35
N ARG A 468 -32.39 10.14 -21.25
CA ARG A 468 -31.91 10.47 -22.61
C ARG A 468 -30.59 11.24 -22.63
N GLY A 469 -30.38 12.16 -21.68
CA GLY A 469 -29.14 12.95 -21.58
C GLY A 469 -27.92 12.11 -21.21
N ILE A 470 -28.04 11.18 -20.27
CA ILE A 470 -26.93 10.28 -19.89
C ILE A 470 -26.69 9.24 -20.98
N PHE A 471 -27.74 8.73 -21.61
CA PHE A 471 -27.64 7.83 -22.75
C PHE A 471 -26.81 8.42 -23.88
N LEU A 472 -27.11 9.65 -24.31
CA LEU A 472 -26.36 10.31 -25.40
C LEU A 472 -24.89 10.52 -25.04
N LYS A 473 -24.59 10.87 -23.78
CA LYS A 473 -23.21 11.03 -23.30
C LYS A 473 -22.44 9.71 -23.33
N LEU A 474 -23.04 8.64 -22.80
CA LEU A 474 -22.42 7.31 -22.79
C LEU A 474 -22.30 6.72 -24.19
N LEU A 475 -23.33 6.85 -25.03
CA LEU A 475 -23.30 6.42 -26.41
C LEU A 475 -22.20 7.15 -27.18
N GLY A 476 -22.09 8.47 -27.01
CA GLY A 476 -21.01 9.26 -27.61
C GLY A 476 -19.62 8.79 -27.16
N LEU A 477 -19.43 8.57 -25.86
CA LEU A 477 -18.16 8.09 -25.30
C LEU A 477 -17.82 6.66 -25.76
N GLY A 478 -18.80 5.76 -25.75
CA GLY A 478 -18.67 4.37 -26.17
C GLY A 478 -18.36 4.26 -27.66
N SER A 479 -19.09 5.00 -28.51
CA SER A 479 -18.84 5.07 -29.95
C SER A 479 -17.47 5.67 -30.26
N ALA A 480 -17.04 6.74 -29.57
CA ALA A 480 -15.71 7.30 -29.75
C ALA A 480 -14.61 6.30 -29.36
N THR A 481 -14.82 5.55 -28.27
CA THR A 481 -13.90 4.50 -27.83
C THR A 481 -13.84 3.35 -28.83
N LEU A 482 -14.99 2.90 -29.34
CA LEU A 482 -15.09 1.88 -30.39
C LEU A 482 -14.33 2.30 -31.66
N LEU A 483 -14.60 3.51 -32.16
CA LEU A 483 -13.96 4.04 -33.37
C LEU A 483 -12.43 4.15 -33.21
N PHE A 484 -11.97 4.54 -32.02
CA PHE A 484 -10.54 4.59 -31.75
C PHE A 484 -9.90 3.20 -31.75
N GLY A 485 -10.56 2.20 -31.15
CA GLY A 485 -10.09 0.82 -31.17
C GLY A 485 -10.09 0.22 -32.58
N LEU A 486 -11.09 0.54 -33.39
CA LEU A 486 -11.20 0.10 -34.78
C LEU A 486 -10.09 0.68 -35.66
N GLY A 487 -9.65 1.91 -35.42
CA GLY A 487 -8.53 2.53 -36.12
C GLY A 487 -7.14 1.93 -35.81
N MET A 488 -7.05 0.94 -34.91
CA MET A 488 -5.81 0.24 -34.57
C MET A 488 -5.66 -1.13 -35.25
N PHE A 489 -6.70 -1.60 -35.95
CA PHE A 489 -6.64 -2.74 -36.86
C PHE A 489 -6.22 -2.27 -38.26
#